data_AF-A0A371YUV0-F1
#
_entry.id   AF-A0A371YUV0-F1
#
_cell.length_a   1.000
_cell.length_b   1.000
_cell.length_c   1.000
_cell.angle_alpha   90.00
_cell.angle_beta   90.00
_cell.angle_gamma   90.00
#
_symmetry.space_group_name_H-M   'P 1'
#
loop_
_entity.id
_entity.type
_entity.pdbx_description
1 polymer ?
#
loop_
_entity_poly.entity_id
_entity_poly.type
_entity_poly.pdbx_seq_one_letter_code
_entity_poly.pdbx_strand_id
1 'polypeptide(L)'
;MIKVFDYRIMIGVLSLALSACQTTDILRVKTAENKPHNPLNNVTLYCTGAESCEFGRLGNMVLIDADTHRINPAAIKQGYLKLSKKESKKTSLYLTVPANQYELVIRFYPISQQHAEVFHVIHRFKANQHYTFKMYRKRSESSGSLLNVSAPSPLCVDMLQGQKVIRRFCRPYNAETGLSEYIEQKI
;
A
#
# COMPACT_ATOMS: atom_id res chain seq x y z
N MET A 1 22.84 54.71 6.21
CA MET A 1 22.98 53.24 6.06
C MET A 1 22.67 52.60 7.40
N ILE A 2 22.19 51.35 7.45
CA ILE A 2 21.63 50.62 8.62
C ILE A 2 20.10 50.72 8.71
N LYS A 3 19.40 49.94 7.86
CA LYS A 3 17.99 49.52 8.08
C LYS A 3 17.55 48.37 7.16
N VAL A 4 18.49 47.54 6.70
CA VAL A 4 18.22 46.44 5.75
C VAL A 4 18.70 45.08 6.28
N PHE A 5 19.42 45.05 7.41
CA PHE A 5 20.05 43.83 7.92
C PHE A 5 19.17 42.99 8.86
N ASP A 6 18.23 43.60 9.59
CA ASP A 6 17.41 42.88 10.59
C ASP A 6 16.28 42.04 10.00
N TYR A 7 15.77 42.38 8.82
CA TYR A 7 14.63 41.65 8.24
C TYR A 7 15.04 40.30 7.62
N ARG A 8 16.33 40.11 7.31
CA ARG A 8 16.83 38.88 6.67
C ARG A 8 17.07 37.73 7.65
N ILE A 9 17.26 38.02 8.94
CA ILE A 9 17.51 37.00 9.97
C ILE A 9 16.20 36.33 10.39
N MET A 10 15.09 37.07 10.44
CA MET A 10 13.77 36.52 10.82
C MET A 10 13.15 35.56 9.80
N ILE A 11 13.47 35.72 8.50
CA ILE A 11 12.93 34.84 7.44
C ILE A 11 13.66 33.48 7.41
N GLY A 12 14.92 33.43 7.85
CA GLY A 12 15.73 32.19 7.85
C GLY A 12 15.33 31.19 8.94
N VAL A 13 14.79 31.65 10.06
CA VAL A 13 14.38 30.77 11.17
C VAL A 13 13.00 30.15 10.92
N LEU A 14 12.12 30.84 10.20
CA LEU A 14 10.77 30.33 9.91
C LEU A 14 10.78 29.22 8.85
N SER A 15 11.72 29.25 7.90
CA SER A 15 11.83 28.25 6.83
C SER A 15 12.38 26.89 7.28
N LEU A 16 13.09 26.83 8.41
CA LEU A 16 13.59 25.56 8.99
C LEU A 16 12.51 24.78 9.77
N ALA A 17 11.37 25.39 10.10
CA ALA A 17 10.30 24.72 10.84
C ALA A 17 9.34 23.91 9.95
N LEU A 18 9.27 24.19 8.63
CA LEU A 18 8.28 23.56 7.74
C LEU A 18 8.74 22.26 7.07
N SER A 19 10.01 21.86 7.17
CA SER A 19 10.51 20.62 6.57
C SER A 19 10.28 19.36 7.43
N ALA A 20 9.69 19.50 8.63
CA ALA A 20 9.57 18.41 9.60
C ALA A 20 8.28 17.55 9.49
N CYS A 21 7.33 17.86 8.60
CA CYS A 21 6.00 17.23 8.64
C CYS A 21 5.91 15.80 8.07
N GLN A 22 6.86 15.35 7.24
CA GLN A 22 6.78 14.02 6.59
C GLN A 22 7.49 12.92 7.38
N THR A 23 8.51 13.25 8.19
CA THR A 23 9.31 12.25 8.92
C THR A 23 8.65 11.77 10.22
N THR A 24 7.61 12.45 10.70
CA THR A 24 6.98 12.15 11.99
C THR A 24 6.31 10.78 12.04
N ASP A 25 5.67 10.37 10.94
CA ASP A 25 4.84 9.17 10.96
C ASP A 25 5.71 7.90 10.94
N ILE A 26 6.78 7.89 10.15
CA ILE A 26 7.76 6.78 10.14
C ILE A 26 8.42 6.62 11.52
N LEU A 27 8.80 7.73 12.17
CA LEU A 27 9.37 7.68 13.51
C LEU A 27 8.37 7.12 14.53
N ARG A 28 7.10 7.54 14.47
CA ARG A 28 6.02 7.04 15.33
C ARG A 28 5.77 5.55 15.14
N VAL A 29 5.79 5.06 13.90
CA VAL A 29 5.69 3.62 13.60
C VAL A 29 6.86 2.87 14.21
N LYS A 30 8.11 3.34 13.99
CA LYS A 30 9.31 2.73 14.55
C LYS A 30 9.27 2.61 16.09
N THR A 31 8.72 3.63 16.77
CA THR A 31 8.52 3.58 18.22
C THR A 31 7.42 2.60 18.63
N ALA A 32 6.34 2.50 17.84
CA ALA A 32 5.21 1.64 18.14
C ALA A 32 5.42 0.16 17.77
N GLU A 33 6.35 -0.16 16.87
CA GLU A 33 6.70 -1.53 16.48
C GLU A 33 7.08 -2.45 17.65
N ASN A 34 7.63 -1.85 18.71
CA ASN A 34 8.06 -2.57 19.91
C ASN A 34 6.89 -2.90 20.86
N LYS A 35 5.66 -2.48 20.55
CA LYS A 35 4.50 -2.82 21.38
C LYS A 35 4.09 -4.28 21.15
N PRO A 36 3.86 -5.05 22.21
CA PRO A 36 3.57 -6.47 22.10
C PRO A 36 2.16 -6.69 21.54
N HIS A 37 2.08 -7.19 20.31
CA HIS A 37 0.99 -8.09 19.95
C HIS A 37 1.35 -9.50 20.37
N ASN A 38 0.37 -10.29 20.81
CA ASN A 38 0.58 -11.72 21.08
C ASN A 38 1.10 -12.39 19.78
N PRO A 39 2.38 -12.79 19.73
CA PRO A 39 3.02 -13.23 18.49
C PRO A 39 2.36 -14.49 17.93
N LEU A 40 1.70 -15.28 18.79
CA LEU A 40 1.11 -16.58 18.44
C LEU A 40 -0.15 -16.48 17.56
N ASN A 41 -0.80 -15.32 17.47
CA ASN A 41 -2.05 -15.15 16.74
C ASN A 41 -1.98 -14.08 15.64
N ASN A 42 -0.78 -13.65 15.25
CA ASN A 42 -0.64 -12.59 14.26
C ASN A 42 -0.53 -13.17 12.85
N VAL A 43 -1.01 -12.40 11.88
CA VAL A 43 -0.76 -12.57 10.46
C VAL A 43 0.00 -11.36 9.96
N THR A 44 0.95 -11.56 9.03
CA THR A 44 1.60 -10.44 8.36
C THR A 44 1.14 -10.33 6.91
N LEU A 45 0.91 -9.11 6.45
CA LEU A 45 0.45 -8.84 5.09
C LEU A 45 1.44 -7.91 4.40
N TYR A 46 1.86 -8.32 3.20
CA TYR A 46 2.75 -7.55 2.33
C TYR A 46 2.04 -7.20 1.04
N CYS A 47 2.44 -6.10 0.41
CA CYS A 47 2.01 -5.74 -0.94
C CYS A 47 3.27 -5.50 -1.80
N THR A 48 3.22 -5.93 -3.07
CA THR A 48 4.37 -5.87 -4.00
C THR A 48 3.90 -5.76 -5.45
N GLY A 49 4.84 -5.55 -6.38
CA GLY A 49 4.61 -5.62 -7.83
C GLY A 49 4.15 -4.31 -8.48
N ALA A 50 4.02 -3.25 -7.68
CA ALA A 50 3.90 -1.86 -8.11
C ALA A 50 5.16 -1.07 -7.68
N GLU A 51 5.31 0.16 -8.16
CA GLU A 51 6.37 1.08 -7.70
C GLU A 51 6.25 1.37 -6.20
N SER A 52 5.02 1.49 -5.70
CA SER A 52 4.73 1.47 -4.26
C SER A 52 3.32 0.96 -4.00
N CYS A 53 3.02 0.62 -2.75
CA CYS A 53 1.70 0.19 -2.34
C CYS A 53 1.43 0.55 -0.88
N GLU A 54 0.17 0.75 -0.55
CA GLU A 54 -0.30 1.16 0.76
C GLU A 54 -1.51 0.33 1.16
N PHE A 55 -1.58 -0.02 2.44
CA PHE A 55 -2.79 -0.58 3.01
C PHE A 55 -3.70 0.57 3.44
N GLY A 56 -4.81 0.76 2.71
CA GLY A 56 -5.71 1.89 2.94
C GLY A 56 -6.64 1.65 4.13
N ARG A 57 -7.27 0.48 4.21
CA ARG A 57 -8.29 0.18 5.23
C ARG A 57 -8.31 -1.31 5.59
N LEU A 58 -8.57 -1.60 6.86
CA LEU A 58 -8.79 -2.93 7.40
C LEU A 58 -10.11 -2.94 8.18
N GLY A 59 -11.14 -3.61 7.66
CA GLY A 59 -12.50 -3.51 8.19
C GLY A 59 -12.95 -2.05 8.23
N ASN A 60 -13.38 -1.57 9.39
CA ASN A 60 -13.81 -0.17 9.53
C ASN A 60 -12.68 0.81 9.87
N MET A 61 -11.44 0.33 10.03
CA MET A 61 -10.30 1.17 10.39
C MET A 61 -9.53 1.62 9.13
N VAL A 62 -9.56 2.92 8.85
CA VAL A 62 -8.62 3.53 7.89
C VAL A 62 -7.22 3.45 8.48
N LEU A 63 -6.28 2.87 7.73
CA LEU A 63 -4.89 2.68 8.15
C LEU A 63 -4.00 3.82 7.63
N ILE A 64 -4.15 4.15 6.35
CA ILE A 64 -3.45 5.24 5.67
C ILE A 64 -4.50 6.02 4.89
N ASP A 65 -4.54 7.33 5.11
CA ASP A 65 -5.50 8.25 4.51
C ASP A 65 -5.31 8.36 2.98
N ALA A 66 -6.42 8.50 2.25
CA ALA A 66 -6.43 8.45 0.79
C ALA A 66 -5.67 9.63 0.18
N ASP A 67 -5.95 10.82 0.69
CA ASP A 67 -5.53 12.08 0.09
C ASP A 67 -4.21 12.59 0.69
N THR A 68 -4.07 12.43 2.00
CA THR A 68 -2.91 12.96 2.73
C THR A 68 -1.77 11.96 2.86
N HIS A 69 -2.01 10.68 2.54
CA HIS A 69 -1.08 9.55 2.78
C HIS A 69 -0.56 9.44 4.22
N ARG A 70 -1.26 10.08 5.17
CA ARG A 70 -0.88 10.06 6.57
C ARG A 70 -1.35 8.79 7.23
N ILE A 71 -0.53 8.29 8.14
CA ILE A 71 -0.86 7.08 8.89
C ILE A 71 -1.84 7.43 10.00
N ASN A 72 -2.92 6.66 10.11
CA ASN A 72 -3.89 6.82 11.19
C ASN A 72 -3.22 6.57 12.55
N PRO A 73 -3.24 7.54 13.48
CA PRO A 73 -2.67 7.38 14.82
C PRO A 73 -3.23 6.18 15.58
N ALA A 74 -4.50 5.80 15.35
CA ALA A 74 -5.09 4.61 15.94
C ALA A 74 -4.41 3.33 15.46
N ALA A 75 -4.09 3.22 14.16
CA ALA A 75 -3.37 2.09 13.59
C ALA A 75 -1.94 1.99 14.13
N ILE A 76 -1.26 3.13 14.33
CA ILE A 76 0.05 3.19 14.99
C ILE A 76 -0.06 2.72 16.44
N LYS A 77 -1.06 3.23 17.18
CA LYS A 77 -1.25 2.87 18.60
C LYS A 77 -1.48 1.37 18.76
N GLN A 78 -2.22 0.76 17.84
CA GLN A 78 -2.45 -0.69 17.80
C GLN A 78 -1.22 -1.48 17.40
N GLY A 79 -0.24 -0.89 16.71
CA GLY A 79 0.96 -1.60 16.23
C GLY A 79 0.74 -2.39 14.94
N TYR A 80 -0.32 -2.04 14.18
CA TYR A 80 -0.68 -2.76 12.96
C TYR A 80 0.29 -2.55 11.81
N LEU A 81 0.95 -1.39 11.76
CA LEU A 81 1.89 -1.04 10.70
C LEU A 81 3.32 -1.24 11.19
N LYS A 82 4.15 -1.83 10.33
CA LYS A 82 5.57 -2.05 10.57
C LYS A 82 6.38 -1.67 9.33
N LEU A 83 7.61 -1.24 9.55
CA LEU A 83 8.56 -0.82 8.54
C LEU A 83 9.29 -2.05 8.00
N SER A 84 9.19 -2.25 6.70
CA SER A 84 10.00 -3.23 5.98
C SER A 84 11.43 -2.71 5.84
N LYS A 85 12.40 -3.54 6.22
CA LYS A 85 13.84 -3.24 6.10
C LYS A 85 14.40 -3.56 4.70
N LYS A 86 13.56 -3.88 3.70
CA LYS A 86 14.04 -4.25 2.36
C LYS A 86 14.79 -3.09 1.68
N GLU A 87 15.87 -3.44 0.98
CA GLU A 87 16.93 -2.60 0.39
C GLU A 87 16.52 -1.55 -0.66
N SER A 88 15.23 -1.29 -0.87
CA SER A 88 14.80 -0.20 -1.76
C SER A 88 14.89 1.14 -1.04
N LYS A 89 15.33 2.18 -1.75
CA LYS A 89 15.45 3.58 -1.28
C LYS A 89 14.15 4.18 -0.70
N LYS A 90 13.03 3.45 -0.73
CA LYS A 90 11.72 3.83 -0.18
C LYS A 90 11.35 2.88 0.96
N THR A 91 11.15 3.44 2.15
CA THR A 91 10.60 2.74 3.31
C THR A 91 9.19 2.22 2.97
N SER A 92 9.02 0.90 2.92
CA SER A 92 7.70 0.28 2.67
C SER A 92 7.08 -0.18 3.98
N LEU A 93 5.76 -0.02 4.10
CA LEU A 93 4.99 -0.48 5.26
C LEU A 93 4.39 -1.85 4.97
N TYR A 94 4.41 -2.73 5.97
CA TYR A 94 3.67 -3.98 5.96
C TYR A 94 2.75 -4.05 7.18
N LEU A 95 1.70 -4.86 7.08
CA LEU A 95 0.76 -5.04 8.19
C LEU A 95 1.13 -6.24 9.05
N THR A 96 0.90 -6.11 10.35
CA THR A 96 0.85 -7.21 11.32
C THR A 96 -0.44 -7.07 12.12
N VAL A 97 -1.40 -7.96 11.92
CA VAL A 97 -2.73 -7.86 12.54
C VAL A 97 -3.12 -9.20 13.16
N PRO A 98 -4.07 -9.25 14.11
CA PRO A 98 -4.58 -10.52 14.63
C PRO A 98 -5.26 -11.33 13.54
N ALA A 99 -5.13 -12.66 13.58
CA ALA A 99 -5.80 -13.55 12.63
C ALA A 99 -7.33 -13.46 12.77
N ASN A 100 -7.99 -12.99 11.72
CA ASN A 100 -9.44 -12.91 11.61
C ASN A 100 -9.86 -12.81 10.14
N GLN A 101 -11.17 -12.76 9.89
CA GLN A 101 -11.70 -12.31 8.62
C GLN A 101 -11.73 -10.78 8.56
N TYR A 102 -11.11 -10.22 7.53
CA TYR A 102 -11.16 -8.78 7.26
C TYR A 102 -11.56 -8.53 5.82
N GLU A 103 -12.26 -7.42 5.61
CA GLU A 103 -12.21 -6.70 4.37
C GLU A 103 -10.94 -5.83 4.37
N LEU A 104 -10.09 -6.02 3.38
CA LEU A 104 -8.83 -5.31 3.23
C LEU A 104 -8.85 -4.50 1.94
N VAL A 105 -8.47 -3.23 2.04
CA VAL A 105 -8.30 -2.33 0.91
C VAL A 105 -6.82 -2.03 0.73
N ILE A 106 -6.30 -2.33 -0.45
CA ILE A 106 -4.91 -2.09 -0.84
C ILE A 106 -4.91 -1.11 -2.00
N ARG A 107 -4.06 -0.09 -1.91
CA ARG A 107 -3.80 0.88 -2.98
C ARG A 107 -2.46 0.57 -3.58
N PHE A 108 -2.43 0.16 -4.85
CA PHE A 108 -1.20 -0.02 -5.60
C PHE A 108 -0.95 1.22 -6.43
N TYR A 109 0.29 1.71 -6.45
CA TYR A 109 0.70 2.86 -7.26
C TYR A 109 1.68 2.35 -8.33
N PRO A 110 1.20 1.96 -9.52
CA PRO A 110 2.05 1.33 -10.53
C PRO A 110 3.12 2.29 -11.08
N ILE A 111 2.81 3.59 -11.17
CA ILE A 111 3.68 4.60 -11.80
C ILE A 111 3.98 5.76 -10.83
N SER A 112 2.94 6.38 -10.26
CA SER A 112 3.07 7.54 -9.35
C SER A 112 2.06 7.47 -8.22
N GLN A 113 2.29 8.23 -7.15
CA GLN A 113 1.38 8.29 -5.99
C GLN A 113 0.04 8.98 -6.30
N GLN A 114 -0.08 9.67 -7.43
CA GLN A 114 -1.30 10.38 -7.79
C GLN A 114 -2.42 9.44 -8.25
N HIS A 115 -2.07 8.27 -8.78
CA HIS A 115 -3.03 7.33 -9.37
C HIS A 115 -2.84 5.96 -8.75
N ALA A 116 -3.82 5.59 -7.91
CA ALA A 116 -3.85 4.31 -7.23
C ALA A 116 -4.82 3.34 -7.91
N GLU A 117 -4.37 2.12 -8.15
CA GLU A 117 -5.22 0.97 -8.43
C GLU A 117 -5.71 0.41 -7.10
N VAL A 118 -7.00 0.58 -6.83
CA VAL A 118 -7.62 0.18 -5.56
C VAL A 118 -8.11 -1.26 -5.67
N PHE A 119 -7.61 -2.11 -4.78
CA PHE A 119 -7.95 -3.51 -4.70
C PHE A 119 -8.64 -3.82 -3.38
N HIS A 120 -9.83 -4.42 -3.45
CA HIS A 120 -10.62 -4.85 -2.31
C HIS A 120 -10.59 -6.38 -2.21
N VAL A 121 -10.39 -6.91 -1.00
CA VAL A 121 -10.44 -8.35 -0.76
C VAL A 121 -11.01 -8.66 0.60
N ILE A 122 -11.97 -9.59 0.65
CA ILE A 122 -12.43 -10.21 1.89
C ILE A 122 -11.73 -11.56 2.02
N HIS A 123 -11.01 -11.77 3.10
CA HIS A 123 -10.31 -13.03 3.35
C HIS A 123 -10.22 -13.36 4.85
N ARG A 124 -10.31 -14.65 5.17
CA ARG A 124 -10.06 -15.18 6.51
C ARG A 124 -8.59 -15.51 6.67
N PHE A 125 -7.84 -14.59 7.27
CA PHE A 125 -6.42 -14.72 7.49
C PHE A 125 -6.12 -15.67 8.65
N LYS A 126 -5.14 -16.56 8.45
CA LYS A 126 -4.72 -17.54 9.45
C LYS A 126 -3.53 -17.04 10.26
N ALA A 127 -3.48 -17.43 11.53
CA ALA A 127 -2.38 -17.11 12.45
C ALA A 127 -1.06 -17.71 11.97
N ASN A 128 0.05 -17.03 12.29
CA ASN A 128 1.42 -17.43 11.95
C ASN A 128 1.64 -17.65 10.45
N GLN A 129 0.89 -16.93 9.62
CA GLN A 129 1.03 -16.95 8.17
C GLN A 129 1.49 -15.58 7.66
N HIS A 130 2.13 -15.63 6.50
CA HIS A 130 2.52 -14.45 5.75
C HIS A 130 1.77 -14.47 4.42
N TYR A 131 1.03 -13.40 4.14
CA TYR A 131 0.34 -13.21 2.88
C TYR A 131 0.99 -12.07 2.09
N THR A 132 1.15 -12.26 0.79
CA THR A 132 1.64 -11.21 -0.11
C THR A 132 0.63 -10.97 -1.20
N PHE A 133 0.23 -9.71 -1.38
CA PHE A 133 -0.57 -9.27 -2.51
C PHE A 133 0.37 -8.72 -3.59
N LYS A 134 0.49 -9.44 -4.69
CA LYS A 134 1.40 -9.09 -5.78
C LYS A 134 0.61 -8.62 -6.99
N MET A 135 0.71 -7.33 -7.29
CA MET A 135 0.12 -6.77 -8.51
C MET A 135 1.06 -7.04 -9.71
N TYR A 136 0.49 -7.34 -10.86
CA TYR A 136 1.24 -7.48 -12.12
C TYR A 136 0.31 -7.34 -13.32
N ARG A 137 0.86 -6.92 -14.47
CA ARG A 137 0.14 -7.04 -15.75
C ARG A 137 0.27 -8.47 -16.26
N LYS A 138 -0.84 -9.15 -16.49
CA LYS A 138 -0.85 -10.49 -17.09
C LYS A 138 -0.59 -10.32 -18.58
N ARG A 139 0.67 -10.51 -18.98
CA ARG A 139 1.05 -10.57 -20.40
C ARG A 139 0.32 -11.74 -21.05
N SER A 140 -0.55 -11.47 -22.00
CA SER A 140 -1.05 -12.47 -22.92
C SER A 140 -0.12 -12.48 -24.12
N GLU A 141 0.49 -13.62 -24.42
CA GLU A 141 1.01 -13.87 -25.76
C GLU A 141 -0.19 -14.14 -26.67
N SER A 142 -0.91 -13.08 -27.06
CA SER A 142 -2.03 -13.22 -27.98
C SER A 142 -1.50 -13.08 -29.40
N SER A 143 -1.32 -14.20 -30.11
CA SER A 143 -1.36 -14.21 -31.57
C SER A 143 -2.82 -13.99 -31.99
N GLY A 144 -3.12 -12.86 -32.63
CA GLY A 144 -4.50 -12.50 -32.97
C GLY A 144 -4.60 -11.20 -33.76
N SER A 145 -5.83 -10.83 -34.14
CA SER A 145 -6.13 -9.61 -34.90
C SER A 145 -5.54 -8.35 -34.25
N LEU A 146 -5.17 -7.35 -35.07
CA LEU A 146 -4.59 -6.05 -34.63
C LEU A 146 -5.43 -5.35 -33.54
N LEU A 147 -6.75 -5.56 -33.54
CA LEU A 147 -7.67 -5.03 -32.52
C LEU A 147 -7.57 -5.77 -31.17
N ASN A 148 -7.17 -7.03 -31.18
CA ASN A 148 -7.02 -7.85 -29.97
C ASN A 148 -5.64 -7.64 -29.30
N VAL A 149 -4.60 -7.39 -30.10
CA VAL A 149 -3.24 -7.08 -29.59
C VAL A 149 -3.06 -5.62 -29.15
N SER A 150 -3.99 -4.74 -29.51
CA SER A 150 -3.98 -3.34 -29.09
C SER A 150 -4.69 -3.10 -27.75
N ALA A 151 -5.46 -4.06 -27.25
CA ALA A 151 -6.06 -3.97 -25.92
C ALA A 151 -4.97 -4.05 -24.83
N PRO A 152 -4.97 -3.13 -23.84
CA PRO A 152 -4.03 -3.20 -22.74
C PRO A 152 -4.13 -4.53 -21.98
N SER A 153 -2.99 -5.14 -21.66
CA SER A 153 -2.96 -6.36 -20.86
C SER A 153 -3.66 -6.16 -19.51
N PRO A 154 -4.50 -7.13 -19.06
CA PRO A 154 -5.26 -6.99 -17.83
C PRO A 154 -4.34 -6.91 -16.61
N LEU A 155 -4.78 -6.12 -15.64
CA LEU A 155 -4.07 -5.93 -14.38
C LEU A 155 -4.56 -6.97 -13.37
N CYS A 156 -3.66 -7.75 -12.81
CA CYS A 156 -4.00 -8.82 -11.88
C CYS A 156 -3.32 -8.61 -10.52
N VAL A 157 -3.94 -9.15 -9.47
CA VAL A 157 -3.40 -9.24 -8.13
C VAL A 157 -3.45 -10.70 -7.69
N ASP A 158 -2.29 -11.27 -7.44
CA ASP A 158 -2.16 -12.58 -6.82
C ASP A 158 -2.09 -12.42 -5.30
N MET A 159 -2.89 -13.21 -4.59
CA MET A 159 -2.76 -13.41 -3.15
C MET A 159 -1.93 -14.66 -2.91
N LEU A 160 -0.71 -14.48 -2.43
CA LEU A 160 0.20 -15.56 -2.08
C LEU A 160 0.12 -15.84 -0.58
N GLN A 161 0.11 -17.12 -0.21
CA GLN A 161 0.38 -17.58 1.15
C GLN A 161 1.75 -18.24 1.15
N GLY A 162 2.75 -17.60 1.76
CA GLY A 162 4.15 -17.93 1.55
C GLY A 162 4.53 -17.76 0.07
N GLN A 163 4.81 -18.86 -0.62
CA GLN A 163 5.15 -18.85 -2.06
C GLN A 163 4.01 -19.35 -2.96
N LYS A 164 2.93 -19.90 -2.39
CA LYS A 164 1.82 -20.47 -3.16
C LYS A 164 0.78 -19.40 -3.45
N VAL A 165 0.41 -19.24 -4.72
CA VAL A 165 -0.76 -18.44 -5.11
C VAL A 165 -2.02 -19.19 -4.66
N ILE A 166 -2.84 -18.55 -3.82
CA ILE A 166 -4.07 -19.15 -3.29
C ILE A 166 -5.33 -18.53 -3.89
N ARG A 167 -5.27 -17.27 -4.34
CA ARG A 167 -6.35 -16.55 -5.01
C ARG A 167 -5.75 -15.58 -6.03
N ARG A 168 -6.45 -15.38 -7.15
CA ARG A 168 -6.03 -14.50 -8.23
C ARG A 168 -7.20 -13.65 -8.63
N PHE A 169 -6.97 -12.35 -8.78
CA PHE A 169 -7.99 -11.41 -9.22
C PHE A 169 -7.46 -10.67 -10.43
N CYS A 170 -8.26 -10.55 -11.47
CA CYS A 170 -7.87 -9.82 -12.67
C CYS A 170 -8.95 -8.80 -13.03
N ARG A 171 -8.49 -7.61 -13.36
CA ARG A 171 -9.29 -6.51 -13.88
C ARG A 171 -9.16 -6.53 -15.40
N PRO A 172 -10.20 -6.95 -16.15
CA PRO A 172 -10.16 -6.93 -17.61
C PRO A 172 -10.20 -5.49 -18.11
N TYR A 173 -9.63 -5.22 -19.27
CA TYR A 173 -9.83 -3.93 -19.92
C TYR A 173 -11.26 -3.87 -20.48
N ASN A 174 -12.08 -2.90 -20.04
CA ASN A 174 -13.39 -2.64 -20.62
C ASN A 174 -13.32 -1.33 -21.43
N ALA A 175 -13.50 -1.45 -22.75
CA ALA A 175 -13.43 -0.32 -23.68
C ALA A 175 -14.66 0.60 -23.64
N GLU A 176 -15.81 0.11 -23.16
CA GLU A 176 -17.06 0.86 -23.13
C GLU A 176 -17.16 1.77 -21.89
N THR A 177 -16.71 1.29 -20.73
CA THR A 177 -16.80 2.04 -19.46
C THR A 177 -15.48 2.64 -19.01
N GLY A 178 -14.35 2.18 -19.56
CA GLY A 178 -13.00 2.56 -19.11
C GLY A 178 -12.63 2.13 -17.69
N LEU A 179 -13.59 1.56 -16.94
CA LEU A 179 -13.49 1.17 -15.54
C LEU A 179 -14.05 -0.24 -15.37
N SER A 180 -13.33 -1.08 -14.65
CA SER A 180 -13.66 -2.48 -14.43
C SER A 180 -13.24 -2.88 -13.03
N GLU A 181 -13.99 -3.76 -12.40
CA GLU A 181 -13.65 -4.28 -11.08
C GLU A 181 -12.71 -5.48 -11.20
N TYR A 182 -12.03 -5.80 -10.09
CA TYR A 182 -11.21 -7.00 -9.98
C TYR A 182 -12.11 -8.22 -9.83
N ILE A 183 -12.04 -9.16 -10.77
CA ILE A 183 -12.82 -10.39 -10.77
C ILE A 183 -11.92 -11.56 -10.37
N GLU A 184 -12.36 -12.37 -9.40
CA GLU A 184 -11.64 -13.58 -9.00
C GLU A 184 -11.57 -14.59 -10.14
N GLN A 185 -10.38 -15.13 -10.37
CA GLN A 185 -10.08 -16.12 -11.41
C GLN A 185 -9.77 -17.46 -10.75
N LYS A 186 -10.14 -18.54 -11.44
CA LYS A 186 -9.71 -19.88 -11.07
C LYS A 186 -8.19 -20.02 -11.30
N ILE A 187 -7.51 -20.67 -10.36
CA ILE A 187 -6.07 -20.99 -10.41
C ILE A 187 -5.90 -22.48 -10.70
#